data_AF-A0A7W2EMT9-F1
#
_entry.id   AF-A0A7W2EMT9-F1
#
_cell.length_a   1.000
_cell.length_b   1.000
_cell.length_c   1.000
_cell.angle_alpha   90.00
_cell.angle_beta   90.00
_cell.angle_gamma   90.00
#
_symmetry.space_group_name_H-M   'P 1'
#
loop_
_entity.id
_entity.type
_entity.pdbx_description
1 polymer ?
#
loop_
_entity_poly.entity_id
_entity_poly.type
_entity_poly.pdbx_seq_one_letter_code
_entity_poly.pdbx_strand_id
1 'polypeptide(L)'
;MTIKLNKDVEQRLLASIQRYCAENMDEEVGELKARLLLDYCLREIGPSVYNQAILDAQSAMQERIADIETVCYETEFSYWKK
;
A
#
# COMPACT_ATOMS: atom_id res chain seq x y z
N MET A 1 -7.39 -11.31 -6.28
CA MET A 1 -7.15 -10.08 -7.05
C MET A 1 -5.68 -10.07 -7.43
N THR A 2 -5.33 -10.02 -8.71
CA THR A 2 -3.91 -10.04 -9.13
C THR A 2 -3.46 -8.59 -9.29
N ILE A 3 -2.48 -8.17 -8.49
CA ILE A 3 -1.84 -6.87 -8.66
C ILE A 3 -1.16 -6.89 -10.03
N LYS A 4 -1.62 -6.04 -10.94
CA LYS A 4 -1.05 -5.91 -12.29
C LYS A 4 -0.22 -4.65 -12.36
N LEU A 5 1.06 -4.84 -12.63
CA LEU A 5 1.98 -3.74 -12.89
C LEU A 5 1.90 -3.34 -14.37
N ASN A 6 2.19 -2.07 -14.66
CA ASN A 6 2.46 -1.68 -16.04
C ASN A 6 3.86 -2.19 -16.44
N LYS A 7 4.11 -2.27 -17.75
CA LYS A 7 5.34 -2.88 -18.28
C LYS A 7 6.61 -2.15 -17.85
N ASP A 8 6.57 -0.82 -17.76
CA ASP A 8 7.74 0.00 -17.39
C ASP A 8 8.12 -0.21 -15.93
N VAL A 9 7.13 -0.29 -15.03
CA VAL A 9 7.33 -0.60 -13.62
C VAL A 9 7.84 -2.02 -13.45
N GLU A 10 7.27 -2.99 -14.18
CA GLU A 10 7.74 -4.37 -14.15
C GLU A 10 9.22 -4.45 -14.56
N GLN A 11 9.62 -3.87 -15.69
CA GLN A 11 11.01 -3.88 -16.14
C GLN A 11 11.97 -3.24 -15.13
N ARG A 12 11.58 -2.11 -14.52
CA ARG A 12 12.38 -1.45 -13.49
C ARG A 12 12.54 -2.32 -12.24
N LEU A 13 11.49 -3.03 -11.83
CA LEU A 13 11.55 -3.96 -10.70
C LEU A 13 12.40 -5.18 -11.01
N LEU A 14 12.31 -5.74 -12.22
CA LEU A 14 13.18 -6.84 -12.63
C LEU A 14 14.64 -6.45 -12.53
N ALA A 15 15.03 -5.31 -13.11
CA ALA A 15 16.40 -4.80 -13.01
C ALA A 15 16.83 -4.56 -11.55
N SER A 16 15.92 -4.03 -10.72
CA SER A 16 16.18 -3.82 -9.29
C SER A 16 16.38 -5.13 -8.52
N ILE A 17 15.60 -6.17 -8.81
CA ILE A 17 15.70 -7.49 -8.19
C ILE A 17 17.04 -8.13 -8.57
N GLN A 18 17.39 -8.11 -9.85
CA GLN A 18 18.67 -8.66 -10.32
C GLN A 18 19.86 -7.99 -9.62
N ARG A 19 19.82 -6.66 -9.52
CA ARG A 19 20.84 -5.88 -8.80
C ARG A 19 20.90 -6.25 -7.31
N TYR A 20 19.75 -6.35 -6.66
CA TYR A 20 19.70 -6.70 -5.23
C TYR A 20 20.31 -8.08 -4.97
N CYS A 21 19.98 -9.09 -5.77
CA CYS A 21 20.55 -10.44 -5.65
C CYS A 21 22.07 -10.44 -5.88
N ALA A 22 22.56 -9.71 -6.88
CA ALA A 22 23.99 -9.62 -7.15
C ALA A 22 24.74 -8.92 -6.00
N GLU A 23 24.20 -7.83 -5.44
CA GLU A 23 24.87 -7.04 -4.41
C GLU A 23 24.76 -7.62 -3.00
N ASN A 24 23.67 -8.34 -2.68
CA ASN A 24 23.37 -8.76 -1.30
C ASN A 24 23.36 -10.27 -1.10
N MET A 25 23.33 -11.05 -2.17
CA MET A 25 23.24 -12.51 -2.12
C MET A 25 24.37 -13.20 -2.88
N ASP A 26 25.29 -12.43 -3.48
CA ASP A 26 26.35 -12.91 -4.38
C ASP A 26 25.84 -13.86 -5.49
N GLU A 27 24.56 -13.72 -5.88
CA GLU A 27 23.92 -14.53 -6.92
C GLU A 27 23.55 -13.65 -8.12
N GLU A 28 24.16 -13.93 -9.28
CA GLU A 28 23.73 -13.34 -10.53
C GLU A 28 22.43 -14.00 -11.02
N VAL A 29 21.35 -13.23 -10.98
CA VAL A 29 20.01 -13.68 -11.36
C VAL A 29 19.67 -13.15 -12.75
N GLY A 30 19.38 -14.05 -13.69
CA GLY A 30 18.87 -13.70 -15.02
C GLY A 30 17.40 -13.24 -15.00
N GLU A 31 16.94 -12.62 -16.09
CA GLU A 31 15.60 -12.01 -16.17
C GLU A 31 14.47 -13.00 -15.84
N LEU A 32 14.57 -14.26 -16.29
CA LEU A 32 13.55 -15.28 -16.04
C LEU A 32 13.37 -15.56 -14.54
N LYS A 33 14.49 -15.79 -13.82
CA LYS A 33 14.45 -16.03 -12.37
C LYS A 33 13.93 -14.79 -11.63
N ALA A 34 14.37 -13.59 -12.03
CA ALA A 34 13.88 -12.34 -11.44
C ALA A 34 12.36 -12.18 -11.65
N ARG A 35 11.84 -12.55 -12.83
CA ARG A 35 10.40 -12.52 -13.12
C ARG A 35 9.62 -13.53 -12.29
N LEU A 36 10.15 -14.74 -12.09
CA LEU A 36 9.53 -15.73 -11.20
C LEU A 36 9.45 -15.23 -9.75
N LEU A 37 10.53 -14.60 -9.26
CA LEU A 37 10.55 -14.02 -7.92
C LEU A 37 9.55 -12.86 -7.80
N LEU A 38 9.51 -11.96 -8.79
CA LEU A 38 8.54 -10.87 -8.83
C LEU A 38 7.09 -11.39 -8.85
N ASP A 39 6.80 -12.42 -9.65
CA ASP A 39 5.46 -13.04 -9.71
C ASP A 39 5.07 -13.67 -8.37
N TYR A 40 6.00 -14.36 -7.69
CA TYR A 40 5.77 -14.87 -6.33
C TYR A 40 5.43 -13.74 -5.36
N CYS A 41 6.23 -12.67 -5.32
CA CYS A 41 5.98 -11.52 -4.46
C CYS A 41 4.61 -10.89 -4.73
N LEU A 42 4.24 -10.71 -6.00
CA LEU A 42 2.95 -10.10 -6.36
C LEU A 42 1.74 -10.97 -6.02
N ARG A 43 1.89 -12.29 -6.05
CA ARG A 43 0.79 -13.23 -5.76
C ARG A 43 0.63 -13.54 -4.29
N GLU A 44 1.74 -13.73 -3.57
CA GLU A 44 1.73 -14.20 -2.18
C GLU A 44 1.83 -13.04 -1.18
N ILE A 45 2.73 -12.09 -1.42
CA ILE A 45 3.01 -10.99 -0.49
C ILE A 45 2.13 -9.77 -0.80
N GLY A 46 1.95 -9.47 -2.08
CA GLY A 46 1.24 -8.29 -2.57
C GLY A 46 -0.16 -8.09 -1.96
N PRO A 47 -1.04 -9.11 -1.93
CA PRO A 47 -2.37 -8.97 -1.35
C PRO A 47 -2.36 -8.60 0.13
N SER A 48 -1.42 -9.13 0.92
CA SER A 48 -1.31 -8.82 2.34
C SER A 48 -0.95 -7.34 2.57
N VAL A 49 0.03 -6.83 1.82
CA VAL A 49 0.42 -5.40 1.87
C VAL A 49 -0.72 -4.51 1.39
N TYR A 50 -1.39 -4.88 0.30
CA TYR A 50 -2.50 -4.11 -0.26
C TYR A 50 -3.70 -4.03 0.71
N ASN A 51 -4.05 -5.15 1.35
CA ASN A 51 -5.13 -5.19 2.33
C ASN A 51 -4.79 -4.34 3.57
N GLN A 52 -3.54 -4.40 4.05
CA GLN A 52 -3.10 -3.53 5.15
C GLN A 52 -3.20 -2.05 4.76
N ALA A 53 -2.79 -1.68 3.55
CA ALA A 53 -2.90 -0.30 3.08
C ALA A 53 -4.36 0.20 3.03
N ILE A 54 -5.32 -0.68 2.71
CA ILE A 54 -6.75 -0.34 2.78
C ILE A 54 -7.17 -0.10 4.24
N LEU A 55 -6.77 -0.97 5.17
CA LEU A 55 -7.10 -0.81 6.59
C LEU A 55 -6.50 0.48 7.16
N ASP A 56 -5.27 0.80 6.80
CA ASP A 56 -4.60 2.04 7.22
C ASP A 56 -5.36 3.27 6.70
N ALA A 57 -5.77 3.26 5.42
CA ALA A 57 -6.56 4.34 4.84
C ALA A 57 -7.94 4.46 5.50
N GLN A 58 -8.60 3.34 5.81
CA GLN A 58 -9.87 3.33 6.52
C GLN A 58 -9.73 3.92 7.92
N SER A 59 -8.70 3.51 8.67
CA SER A 59 -8.45 4.01 10.02
C SER A 59 -8.19 5.52 10.02
N ALA A 60 -7.39 6.01 9.07
CA ALA A 60 -7.12 7.44 8.94
C ALA A 60 -8.40 8.24 8.63
N MET A 61 -9.29 7.70 7.79
CA MET A 61 -10.55 8.37 7.47
C MET A 61 -11.54 8.33 8.64
N GLN A 62 -11.60 7.24 9.39
CA GLN A 62 -12.46 7.12 10.57
C GLN A 62 -12.09 8.14 11.64
N GLU A 63 -10.80 8.40 11.86
CA GLU A 63 -10.33 9.46 12.76
C GLU A 63 -10.86 10.83 12.33
N ARG A 64 -10.76 11.15 11.03
CA ARG A 64 -11.30 12.41 10.49
C ARG A 64 -12.82 12.52 10.63
N ILE A 65 -13.53 11.42 10.48
CA ILE A 65 -14.99 11.39 10.65
C ILE A 65 -15.35 11.64 12.12
N ALA A 66 -14.63 11.02 13.06
CA ALA A 66 -14.85 11.25 14.49
C ALA A 66 -14.60 12.72 14.89
N ASP A 67 -13.58 13.36 14.30
CA ASP A 67 -13.30 14.78 14.56
C ASP A 67 -14.46 15.71 14.16
N ILE A 68 -15.22 15.37 13.12
CA ILE A 68 -16.34 16.20 12.64
C ILE A 68 -17.40 16.37 13.72
N GLU A 69 -17.66 15.35 14.53
CA GLU A 69 -18.63 15.43 15.63
C GLU A 69 -18.28 16.52 16.62
N THR A 70 -16.99 16.80 16.83
CA THR A 70 -16.52 17.85 17.74
C THR A 70 -16.40 19.19 17.03
N VAL A 71 -15.75 19.21 15.85
CA VAL A 71 -15.44 20.45 15.11
C VAL A 71 -16.69 21.15 14.61
N CYS A 72 -17.69 20.40 14.18
CA CYS A 72 -18.93 20.94 13.64
C CYS A 72 -20.07 20.94 14.68
N TYR A 73 -19.78 20.64 15.94
CA TYR A 73 -20.79 20.65 16.99
C TYR A 73 -21.28 22.07 17.25
N GLU A 74 -22.60 22.25 17.20
CA GLU A 74 -23.25 23.50 17.58
C GLU A 74 -24.19 23.23 18.75
N THR A 75 -24.22 24.16 19.71
CA THR A 75 -25.09 24.02 20.88
C THR A 75 -26.53 24.31 20.50
N GLU A 76 -27.38 23.28 20.57
CA GLU A 76 -28.82 23.41 20.31
C GLU A 76 -29.56 24.12 21.46
N PHE A 77 -30.73 24.69 21.14
CA PHE A 77 -31.66 25.32 22.10
C PHE A 77 -31.08 26.44 22.96
N SER A 78 -30.06 27.15 22.45
CA SER A 78 -29.45 28.31 23.12
C SER A 78 -30.33 29.56 23.14
N TYR A 79 -31.41 29.59 22.35
CA TYR A 79 -32.29 30.76 22.16
C TYR A 79 -32.87 31.35 23.46
N TRP A 80 -33.25 30.52 24.44
CA TRP A 80 -33.81 30.97 25.73
C TRP A 80 -32.79 31.02 26.87
N LYS A 81 -31.54 30.62 26.63
CA LYS A 81 -30.45 30.70 27.61
C LYS A 81 -29.87 32.13 27.60
N LYS A 82 -30.59 33.05 28.25
CA LYS A 82 -29.98 34.27 28.80
C LYS A 82 -29.53 34.01 30.23
#